data_AF-A0A2V5TTV6-F1
#
_entry.id   AF-A0A2V5TTV6-F1
#
_cell.length_a   1.000
_cell.length_b   1.000
_cell.length_c   1.000
_cell.angle_alpha   90.00
_cell.angle_beta   90.00
_cell.angle_gamma   90.00
#
_symmetry.space_group_name_H-M   'P 1'
#
loop_
_entity.id
_entity.type
_entity.pdbx_description
1 polymer ?
#
loop_
_entity_poly.entity_id
_entity_poly.type
_entity_poly.pdbx_seq_one_letter_code
_entity_poly.pdbx_strand_id
1 'polypeptide(L)' 'MPPESWQTKAARAKKIIAALRKTYPDAHCELNYSNPLELLIATVLSAQCTDKRVNQVTAELFRKYRTAADYAN' A
#
# COMPACT_ATOMS: atom_id res chain seq x y z
N MET A 1 -30.76 15.62 -0.82
CA MET A 1 -30.78 14.27 -1.43
C MET A 1 -31.05 13.26 -0.33
N PRO A 2 -32.07 12.41 -0.45
CA PRO A 2 -32.27 11.32 0.52
C PRO A 2 -31.10 10.33 0.46
N PRO A 3 -30.74 9.69 1.59
CA PRO A 3 -29.65 8.73 1.63
C PRO A 3 -29.98 7.47 0.81
N GLU A 4 -29.01 7.02 0.03
CA GLU A 4 -29.06 5.78 -0.75
C GLU A 4 -29.19 4.55 0.17
N SER A 5 -29.99 3.55 -0.22
CA SER A 5 -30.10 2.27 0.49
C SER A 5 -28.82 1.45 0.42
N TRP A 6 -28.62 0.53 1.37
CA TRP A 6 -27.44 -0.34 1.41
C TRP A 6 -27.31 -1.22 0.16
N GLN A 7 -28.43 -1.72 -0.37
CA GLN A 7 -28.44 -2.55 -1.58
C GLN A 7 -27.93 -1.77 -2.80
N THR A 8 -28.36 -0.53 -2.97
CA THR A 8 -27.94 0.32 -4.09
C THR A 8 -26.46 0.71 -3.95
N LYS A 9 -26.01 1.05 -2.73
CA LYS A 9 -24.58 1.30 -2.42
C LYS A 9 -23.72 0.10 -2.80
N ALA A 10 -24.13 -1.11 -2.39
CA ALA A 10 -23.40 -2.34 -2.69
C ALA A 10 -23.37 -2.65 -4.19
N ALA A 11 -24.49 -2.45 -4.90
CA ALA A 11 -24.57 -2.64 -6.35
C ALA A 11 -23.65 -1.66 -7.10
N ARG A 12 -23.60 -0.40 -6.65
CA ARG A 12 -22.71 0.64 -7.20
C ARG A 12 -21.23 0.31 -6.94
N ALA A 13 -20.88 -0.09 -5.71
CA ALA A 13 -19.52 -0.50 -5.36
C ALA A 13 -19.03 -1.67 -6.23
N LYS A 14 -19.88 -2.69 -6.47
CA LYS A 14 -19.55 -3.81 -7.36
C LYS A 14 -19.24 -3.35 -8.79
N LYS A 15 -20.02 -2.43 -9.35
CA LYS A 15 -19.77 -1.87 -10.69
C LYS A 15 -18.46 -1.10 -10.74
N ILE A 16 -18.16 -0.30 -9.72
CA ILE A 16 -16.90 0.46 -9.62
C ILE A 16 -15.70 -0.49 -9.53
N ILE A 17 -15.75 -1.50 -8.67
CA ILE A 17 -14.67 -2.49 -8.53
C ILE A 17 -14.43 -3.23 -9.84
N ALA A 18 -15.49 -3.64 -10.55
CA ALA A 18 -15.37 -4.30 -11.85
C ALA A 18 -14.70 -3.39 -12.90
N ALA A 19 -15.05 -2.10 -12.93
CA ALA A 19 -14.41 -1.13 -13.81
C ALA A 19 -12.93 -0.94 -13.45
N LEU A 20 -12.61 -0.75 -12.16
CA LEU A 20 -11.22 -0.59 -11.69
C LEU A 20 -10.35 -1.79 -12.04
N ARG A 21 -10.85 -3.02 -11.84
CA ARG A 21 -10.13 -4.25 -12.22
C ARG A 21 -9.86 -4.35 -13.72
N LYS A 22 -10.80 -3.87 -14.55
CA LYS A 22 -10.61 -3.84 -16.01
C LYS A 22 -9.62 -2.75 -16.44
N THR A 23 -9.68 -1.59 -15.80
CA THR A 23 -8.83 -0.43 -16.15
C THR A 23 -7.39 -0.61 -15.66
N TYR A 24 -7.19 -1.24 -14.51
CA TYR A 24 -5.88 -1.45 -13.88
C TYR A 24 -5.67 -2.94 -13.57
N PRO A 25 -5.50 -3.79 -14.60
CA PRO A 25 -5.40 -5.25 -14.42
C PRO A 25 -4.18 -5.67 -13.60
N ASP A 26 -3.09 -4.89 -13.65
CA ASP A 26 -1.81 -5.19 -13.01
C ASP A 26 -1.59 -4.38 -11.72
N ALA A 27 -2.65 -3.84 -11.11
CA ALA A 27 -2.53 -3.07 -9.88
C ALA A 27 -1.97 -3.93 -8.73
N HIS A 28 -0.85 -3.50 -8.15
CA HIS A 28 -0.16 -4.17 -7.04
C HIS A 28 0.45 -3.13 -6.09
N CYS A 29 1.07 -3.59 -5.00
CA CYS A 29 1.77 -2.71 -4.07
C CYS A 29 3.05 -2.15 -4.73
N GLU A 30 3.21 -0.82 -4.76
CA GLU A 30 4.38 -0.16 -5.38
C GLU A 30 5.59 -0.05 -4.44
N LEU A 31 5.46 -0.43 -3.17
CA LEU A 31 6.57 -0.44 -2.21
C LEU A 31 7.50 -1.62 -2.50
N ASN A 32 8.81 -1.36 -2.54
CA ASN A 32 9.82 -2.39 -2.70
C ASN A 32 10.14 -3.05 -1.35
N TYR A 33 9.94 -4.36 -1.26
CA TYR A 33 10.28 -5.16 -0.08
C TYR A 33 10.56 -6.60 -0.48
N SER A 34 11.32 -7.31 0.35
CA SER A 34 11.67 -8.73 0.19
C SER A 34 11.05 -9.63 1.26
N ASN A 35 10.57 -9.04 2.36
CA ASN A 35 10.03 -9.76 3.51
C ASN A 35 8.99 -8.93 4.29
N PRO A 36 8.22 -9.55 5.21
CA PRO A 36 7.17 -8.85 5.95
C PRO A 36 7.66 -7.70 6.85
N LEU A 37 8.88 -7.77 7.39
CA LEU A 37 9.44 -6.69 8.22
C LEU A 37 9.71 -5.45 7.36
N GLU A 38 10.34 -5.62 6.20
CA GLU A 38 10.57 -4.54 5.25
C GLU A 38 9.26 -3.88 4.80
N LEU A 39 8.23 -4.67 4.50
CA LEU A 39 6.91 -4.13 4.15
C LEU A 39 6.29 -3.32 5.29
N LEU A 40 6.39 -3.82 6.53
CA LEU A 40 5.89 -3.10 7.71
C LEU A 40 6.57 -1.73 7.85
N ILE A 41 7.91 -1.71 7.77
CA ILE A 41 8.68 -0.46 7.90
C ILE A 41 8.39 0.48 6.73
N ALA A 42 8.36 -0.01 5.49
CA ALA A 42 8.00 0.79 4.31
C ALA A 42 6.59 1.38 4.43
N THR A 43 5.64 0.63 4.98
CA THR A 43 4.25 1.09 5.22
C THR A 43 4.20 2.19 6.27
N VAL A 44 4.97 2.08 7.36
CA VAL A 44 5.07 3.15 8.36
C VAL A 44 5.65 4.43 7.73
N LEU A 45 6.70 4.29 6.91
CA LEU A 45 7.36 5.41 6.23
C LEU A 45 6.52 6.04 5.10
N SER A 46 5.56 5.31 4.53
CA SER A 46 4.71 5.83 3.45
C SER A 46 3.63 6.79 3.94
N ALA A 47 3.40 6.86 5.25
CA ALA A 47 2.49 7.84 5.83
C ALA A 47 2.88 9.27 5.41
N GLN A 48 1.98 9.95 4.70
CA GLN A 48 2.18 11.30 4.17
C GLN A 48 3.43 11.45 3.27
N CYS A 49 3.85 10.35 2.62
CA CYS A 49 4.98 10.30 1.70
C CYS A 49 4.58 9.59 0.40
N THR A 50 5.40 9.70 -0.64
CA THR A 50 5.18 8.97 -1.90
C THR A 50 5.97 7.67 -1.90
N ASP A 51 5.40 6.62 -2.50
CA ASP A 51 6.06 5.30 -2.60
C ASP A 51 7.43 5.41 -3.28
N LYS A 52 7.57 6.28 -4.28
CA LYS A 52 8.87 6.60 -4.91
C LYS A 52 9.92 7.06 -3.90
N ARG A 53 9.57 7.97 -2.98
CA ARG A 53 10.51 8.47 -1.97
C ARG A 53 10.80 7.42 -0.90
N VAL A 54 9.80 6.66 -0.49
CA VAL A 54 9.99 5.52 0.41
C VAL A 54 10.97 4.51 -0.19
N ASN A 55 10.79 4.14 -1.46
CA ASN A 55 11.66 3.21 -2.18
C ASN A 55 13.12 3.71 -2.30
N GLN A 56 13.33 5.02 -2.46
CA GLN A 56 14.66 5.62 -2.47
C GLN A 56 15.37 5.47 -1.12
N VAL A 57 14.67 5.74 -0.02
CA VAL A 57 15.25 5.68 1.34
C VAL A 57 15.44 4.22 1.80
N THR A 58 14.45 3.37 1.53
CA THR A 58 14.46 1.97 1.97
C THR A 58 15.55 1.14 1.31
N ALA A 59 15.99 1.49 0.10
CA ALA A 59 17.08 0.81 -0.60
C ALA A 59 18.40 0.78 0.21
N GLU A 60 18.70 1.84 0.95
CA GLU A 60 19.86 1.88 1.86
C GLU A 60 19.49 1.43 3.28
N LEU A 61 18.29 1.81 3.76
CA LEU A 61 17.81 1.46 5.09
C LEU A 61 17.81 -0.06 5.31
N PHE A 62 17.27 -0.84 4.36
CA PHE A 62 17.17 -2.30 4.48
C PHE A 62 18.51 -3.02 4.34
N ARG A 63 19.51 -2.38 3.72
CA ARG A 63 20.88 -2.92 3.71
C ARG A 63 21.54 -2.79 5.09
N LYS A 64 21.25 -1.68 5.78
CA LYS A 64 21.79 -1.36 7.10
C LYS A 64 21.05 -2.07 8.24
N TYR A 65 19.73 -2.11 8.19
CA TYR A 65 18.86 -2.68 9.21
C TYR A 65 18.12 -3.89 8.63
N ARG A 66 18.51 -5.10 9.06
CA ARG A 66 18.03 -6.37 8.47
C ARG A 66 17.06 -7.11 9.39
N THR A 67 17.16 -6.86 10.69
CA THR A 67 16.31 -7.47 11.72
C THR A 67 15.62 -6.38 12.54
N ALA A 68 14.53 -6.75 13.22
CA ALA A 68 13.82 -5.82 14.09
C ALA A 68 14.72 -5.24 15.21
N ALA A 69 15.69 -6.04 15.69
CA ALA A 69 16.64 -5.61 16.72
C ALA A 69 17.58 -4.50 16.23
N ASP A 70 17.92 -4.46 14.94
CA ASP A 70 18.81 -3.44 14.39
C ASP A 70 18.19 -2.02 14.54
N TYR A 71 16.86 -1.91 14.50
CA TYR A 71 16.13 -0.64 14.64
C TYR A 71 16.00 -0.15 16.10
N ALA A 72 16.28 -1.01 17.08
CA ALA A 72 16.03 -0.74 18.49
C ALA A 72 17.26 -0.22 19.27
N ASN A 73 18.40 -0.03 18.60
CA ASN A 73 19.68 0.36 19.18
C ASN A 73 19.95 1.87 19.08
#